data_AF-A0A4Y9KP44-F1
#
_entry.id   AF-A0A4Y9KP44-F1
#
_cell.length_a   1.000
_cell.length_b   1.000
_cell.length_c   1.000
_cell.angle_alpha   90.00
_cell.angle_beta   90.00
_cell.angle_gamma   90.00
#
_symmetry.space_group_name_H-M   'P 1'
#
loop_
_entity.id
_entity.type
_entity.pdbx_description
1 polymer ?
#
loop_
_entity_poly.entity_id
_entity_poly.type
_entity_poly.pdbx_seq_one_letter_code
_entity_poly.pdbx_strand_id
1 'polypeptide(L)'
;MAVLAPALQQRLVDITEKLEQPAHRARALSGLGAGMAVLAPTLQQRLVDITEKLEQPAHRLSALAGFGAGVAGVAPALQQRLVDITEKLEQPAHRLSALAGFGAGVAGVAPALQQRLVDITEKLEQPAHRAQALAGLGAGVAGVAPALQQRLVNITEKLEQPAHRAWALAGFGAGVAGVAPALQERLLDITEKLEEPAYRLAALEGLGAGVAGVAPALQQRLADLADSLAMPADRARAFAAMLPRRRDEQRE
;
A
#
# COMPACT_ATOMS: atom_id res chain seq x y z
N MET A 1 20.43 8.01 3.06
CA MET A 1 20.48 6.76 2.27
C MET A 1 21.57 6.91 1.23
N ALA A 2 22.53 5.99 1.19
CA ALA A 2 23.54 5.99 0.14
C ALA A 2 22.88 5.59 -1.19
N VAL A 3 22.88 6.51 -2.16
CA VAL A 3 22.43 6.21 -3.53
C VAL A 3 23.57 5.48 -4.23
N LEU A 4 23.27 4.33 -4.84
CA LEU A 4 24.25 3.60 -5.64
C LEU A 4 24.83 4.53 -6.72
N ALA A 5 26.14 4.47 -6.93
CA ALA A 5 26.79 5.24 -7.98
C ALA A 5 26.11 4.97 -9.34
N PRO A 6 25.97 5.97 -10.24
CA PRO A 6 25.25 5.81 -11.51
C PRO A 6 25.73 4.63 -12.36
N ALA A 7 27.03 4.35 -12.36
CA ALA A 7 27.62 3.20 -13.06
C ALA A 7 27.11 1.84 -12.52
N LEU A 8 26.89 1.73 -11.20
CA LEU A 8 26.35 0.52 -10.60
C LEU A 8 24.86 0.38 -10.91
N GLN A 9 24.10 1.48 -10.89
CA GLN A 9 22.69 1.47 -11.30
C GLN A 9 22.55 0.98 -12.73
N GLN A 10 23.34 1.54 -13.66
CA GLN A 10 23.39 1.12 -15.06
C GLN A 10 23.70 -0.37 -15.18
N ARG A 11 24.74 -0.84 -14.48
CA ARG A 11 25.16 -2.26 -14.51
C ARG A 11 24.05 -3.20 -14.02
N LEU A 12 23.30 -2.83 -12.98
CA LEU A 12 22.20 -3.65 -12.47
C LEU A 12 21.06 -3.77 -13.49
N VAL A 13 20.70 -2.67 -14.15
CA VAL A 13 19.68 -2.69 -15.22
C VAL A 13 20.16 -3.48 -16.43
N ASP A 14 21.44 -3.32 -16.83
CA ASP A 14 22.04 -4.08 -17.93
C ASP A 14 22.05 -5.58 -17.66
N ILE A 15 22.40 -5.99 -16.43
CA ILE A 15 22.33 -7.39 -16.02
C ILE A 15 20.89 -7.89 -16.10
N THR A 16 19.95 -7.13 -15.56
CA THR A 16 18.52 -7.48 -15.56
C THR A 16 18.01 -7.72 -16.99
N GLU A 17 18.35 -6.83 -17.91
CA GLU A 17 17.97 -6.95 -19.32
C GLU A 17 18.56 -8.20 -19.99
N LYS A 18 19.82 -8.53 -19.67
CA LYS A 18 20.55 -9.67 -20.23
C LYS A 18 20.18 -11.03 -19.62
N LEU A 19 19.39 -11.07 -18.53
CA LEU A 19 18.93 -12.34 -17.95
C LEU A 19 18.08 -13.09 -18.98
N GLU A 20 18.51 -14.27 -19.40
CA GLU A 20 17.81 -15.07 -20.42
C GLU A 20 16.45 -15.58 -19.92
N GLN A 21 16.41 -16.05 -18.66
CA GLN A 21 15.19 -16.61 -18.09
C GLN A 21 14.22 -15.50 -17.65
N PRO A 22 12.96 -15.48 -18.17
CA PRO A 22 11.98 -14.46 -17.80
C PRO A 22 11.67 -14.41 -16.29
N ALA A 23 11.70 -15.55 -15.61
CA ALA A 23 11.49 -15.63 -14.17
C ALA A 23 12.62 -14.93 -13.38
N HIS A 24 13.88 -15.12 -13.79
CA HIS A 24 15.01 -14.41 -13.19
C HIS A 24 14.91 -12.92 -13.44
N ARG A 25 14.47 -12.52 -14.64
CA ARG A 25 14.26 -11.13 -15.00
C ARG A 25 13.18 -10.48 -14.12
N ALA A 26 12.04 -11.15 -13.93
CA ALA A 26 10.98 -10.70 -13.04
C ALA A 26 11.46 -10.54 -11.59
N ARG A 27 12.24 -11.49 -11.09
CA ARG A 27 12.82 -11.44 -9.73
C ARG A 27 13.81 -10.28 -9.57
N ALA A 28 14.65 -10.04 -10.58
CA ALA A 28 15.57 -8.91 -10.58
C ALA A 28 14.82 -7.57 -10.61
N LEU A 29 13.79 -7.44 -11.45
CA LEU A 29 12.90 -6.27 -11.46
C LEU A 29 12.25 -6.03 -10.09
N SER A 30 11.74 -7.10 -9.48
CA SER A 30 11.11 -7.03 -8.16
C SER A 30 12.08 -6.52 -7.09
N GLY A 31 13.33 -7.03 -7.10
CA GLY A 31 14.37 -6.60 -6.17
C GLY A 31 14.86 -5.15 -6.40
N LEU A 32 14.87 -4.68 -7.65
CA LEU A 32 15.25 -3.30 -7.98
C LEU A 32 14.13 -2.29 -7.72
N GLY A 33 12.89 -2.76 -7.64
CA GLY A 33 11.72 -1.90 -7.74
C GLY A 33 11.56 -0.89 -6.60
N ALA A 34 11.91 -1.25 -5.37
CA ALA A 34 11.90 -0.31 -4.25
C ALA A 34 12.86 0.87 -4.45
N GLY A 35 13.94 0.65 -5.21
CA GLY A 35 14.92 1.69 -5.59
C GLY A 35 14.56 2.43 -6.88
N MET A 36 13.45 2.10 -7.56
CA MET A 36 13.10 2.66 -8.86
C MET A 36 13.03 4.19 -8.85
N ALA A 37 12.49 4.78 -7.76
CA ALA A 37 12.38 6.23 -7.60
C ALA A 37 13.72 6.98 -7.60
N VAL A 38 14.83 6.33 -7.23
CA VAL A 38 16.16 6.96 -7.16
C VAL A 38 17.02 6.69 -8.41
N LEU A 39 16.50 5.93 -9.37
CA LEU A 39 17.17 5.69 -10.64
C LEU A 39 16.99 6.89 -11.58
N ALA A 40 17.96 7.09 -12.47
CA ALA A 40 17.82 8.04 -13.56
C ALA A 40 16.57 7.71 -14.43
N PRO A 41 15.86 8.71 -14.99
CA PRO A 41 14.64 8.48 -15.78
C PRO A 41 14.80 7.49 -16.93
N THR A 42 15.98 7.46 -17.58
CA THR A 42 16.29 6.50 -18.64
C THR A 42 16.34 5.06 -18.13
N LEU A 43 16.82 4.83 -16.91
CA LEU A 43 16.83 3.51 -16.27
C LEU A 43 15.43 3.11 -15.81
N GLN A 44 14.65 4.04 -15.26
CA GLN A 44 13.25 3.81 -14.92
C GLN A 44 12.47 3.33 -16.15
N GLN A 45 12.62 4.04 -17.28
CA GLN A 45 12.01 3.68 -18.57
C GLN A 45 12.38 2.26 -18.97
N ARG A 46 13.67 1.90 -18.93
CA ARG A 46 14.14 0.56 -19.28
C ARG A 46 13.53 -0.52 -18.39
N LEU A 47 13.42 -0.31 -17.08
CA LEU A 47 12.76 -1.28 -16.19
C LEU A 47 11.29 -1.49 -16.56
N VAL A 48 10.56 -0.42 -16.89
CA VAL A 48 9.17 -0.53 -17.36
C VAL A 48 9.09 -1.26 -18.70
N ASP A 49 9.98 -0.94 -19.65
CA ASP A 49 10.05 -1.62 -20.95
C ASP A 49 10.30 -3.11 -20.79
N ILE A 50 11.19 -3.50 -19.86
CA ILE A 50 11.46 -4.90 -19.56
C ILE A 50 10.21 -5.56 -18.96
N THR A 51 9.52 -4.92 -18.01
CA THR A 51 8.30 -5.45 -17.40
C THR A 51 7.21 -5.67 -18.44
N GLU A 52 6.99 -4.74 -19.37
CA GLU A 52 6.00 -4.91 -20.46
C GLU A 52 6.31 -6.11 -21.35
N LYS A 53 7.60 -6.31 -21.66
CA LYS A 53 8.08 -7.43 -22.50
C LYS A 53 8.02 -8.79 -21.82
N LEU A 54 7.77 -8.87 -20.51
CA LEU A 54 7.56 -10.16 -19.85
C LEU A 54 6.28 -10.79 -20.40
N GLU A 55 6.36 -12.00 -20.93
CA GLU A 55 5.21 -12.66 -21.58
C GLU A 55 4.19 -13.18 -20.56
N GLN A 56 4.68 -13.78 -19.46
CA GLN A 56 3.80 -14.38 -18.46
C GLN A 56 3.22 -13.33 -17.50
N PRO A 57 1.90 -13.32 -17.26
CA PRO A 57 1.26 -12.39 -16.32
C PRO A 57 1.85 -12.45 -14.90
N ALA A 58 2.21 -13.65 -14.42
CA ALA A 58 2.82 -13.83 -13.11
C ALA A 58 4.19 -13.13 -12.98
N HIS A 59 4.97 -13.07 -14.07
CA HIS A 59 6.24 -12.35 -14.10
C HIS A 59 6.04 -10.83 -14.06
N ARG A 60 5.06 -10.32 -14.83
CA ARG A 60 4.66 -8.89 -14.76
C ARG A 60 4.22 -8.51 -13.36
N LEU A 61 3.42 -9.38 -12.73
CA LEU A 61 2.98 -9.19 -11.36
C LEU A 61 4.16 -9.11 -10.39
N SER A 62 5.10 -10.06 -10.45
CA SER A 62 6.25 -10.06 -9.53
C SER A 62 7.07 -8.77 -9.63
N ALA A 63 7.24 -8.23 -10.84
CA ALA A 63 7.87 -6.93 -11.06
C ALA A 63 7.05 -5.78 -10.46
N LEU A 64 5.74 -5.71 -10.75
CA LEU A 64 4.84 -4.69 -10.19
C LEU A 64 4.82 -4.71 -8.66
N ALA A 65 4.77 -5.90 -8.05
CA ALA A 65 4.81 -6.09 -6.61
C ALA A 65 6.09 -5.52 -5.97
N GLY A 66 7.23 -5.63 -6.67
CA GLY A 66 8.49 -5.09 -6.19
C GLY A 66 8.69 -3.59 -6.44
N PHE A 67 8.00 -3.00 -7.44
CA PHE A 67 8.07 -1.55 -7.68
C PHE A 67 7.60 -0.73 -6.48
N GLY A 68 6.68 -1.26 -5.66
CA GLY A 68 6.52 -0.76 -4.31
C GLY A 68 6.09 0.71 -4.25
N ALA A 69 6.60 1.38 -3.21
CA ALA A 69 6.57 2.82 -3.08
C ALA A 69 7.40 3.58 -4.15
N GLY A 70 8.29 2.88 -4.87
CA GLY A 70 9.13 3.46 -5.93
C GLY A 70 8.32 4.05 -7.08
N VAL A 71 7.07 3.62 -7.27
CA VAL A 71 6.16 4.17 -8.29
C VAL A 71 5.86 5.66 -8.08
N ALA A 72 5.88 6.14 -6.83
CA ALA A 72 5.64 7.56 -6.55
C ALA A 72 6.71 8.48 -7.18
N GLY A 73 7.93 7.98 -7.37
CA GLY A 73 9.08 8.75 -7.87
C GLY A 73 9.34 8.63 -9.36
N VAL A 74 8.48 7.94 -10.12
CA VAL A 74 8.61 7.83 -11.58
C VAL A 74 7.72 8.83 -12.30
N ALA A 75 8.12 9.20 -13.52
CA ALA A 75 7.37 10.15 -14.33
C ALA A 75 5.92 9.67 -14.62
N PRO A 76 4.93 10.59 -14.77
CA PRO A 76 3.53 10.22 -14.97
C PRO A 76 3.28 9.28 -16.16
N ALA A 77 4.04 9.43 -17.25
CA ALA A 77 3.95 8.52 -18.41
C ALA A 77 4.34 7.07 -18.07
N LEU A 78 5.31 6.88 -17.16
CA LEU A 78 5.69 5.56 -16.67
C LEU A 78 4.67 5.02 -15.67
N GLN A 79 4.15 5.87 -14.78
CA GLN A 79 3.05 5.48 -13.88
C GLN A 79 1.85 4.96 -14.68
N GLN A 80 1.47 5.66 -15.74
CA GLN A 80 0.39 5.27 -16.65
C GLN A 80 0.62 3.87 -17.19
N ARG A 81 1.81 3.58 -17.71
CA ARG A 81 2.17 2.25 -18.23
C ARG A 81 2.08 1.16 -17.17
N LEU A 82 2.56 1.41 -15.95
CA LEU A 82 2.46 0.46 -14.84
C LEU A 82 0.99 0.16 -14.45
N VAL A 83 0.14 1.18 -14.45
CA VAL A 83 -1.31 1.01 -14.23
C VAL A 83 -1.95 0.25 -15.39
N ASP A 84 -1.57 0.53 -16.64
CA ASP A 84 -2.06 -0.20 -17.82
C ASP A 84 -1.69 -1.68 -17.77
N ILE A 85 -0.48 -2.02 -17.33
CA ILE A 85 -0.07 -3.41 -17.12
C ILE A 85 -0.95 -4.07 -16.06
N THR A 86 -1.23 -3.35 -14.96
CA THR A 86 -2.06 -3.84 -13.86
C THR A 86 -3.49 -4.13 -14.30
N GLU A 87 -4.11 -3.25 -15.08
CA GLU A 87 -5.46 -3.45 -15.62
C GLU A 87 -5.55 -4.65 -16.57
N LYS A 88 -4.51 -4.85 -17.38
CA LYS A 88 -4.42 -5.96 -18.35
C LYS A 88 -4.15 -7.33 -17.69
N LEU A 89 -3.87 -7.40 -16.39
CA LEU A 89 -3.79 -8.68 -15.69
C LEU A 89 -5.17 -9.33 -15.69
N GLU A 90 -5.28 -10.55 -16.23
CA GLU A 90 -6.58 -11.24 -16.38
C GLU A 90 -7.11 -11.77 -15.05
N GLN A 91 -6.23 -12.32 -14.22
CA GLN A 91 -6.63 -12.95 -12.96
C GLN A 91 -6.85 -11.89 -11.87
N PRO A 92 -8.01 -11.90 -11.16
CA PRO A 92 -8.27 -10.98 -10.07
C PRO A 92 -7.20 -10.99 -8.97
N ALA A 93 -6.67 -12.18 -8.63
CA ALA A 93 -5.59 -12.33 -7.65
C ALA A 93 -4.29 -11.64 -8.09
N HIS A 94 -4.01 -11.57 -9.40
CA HIS A 94 -2.86 -10.83 -9.92
C HIS A 94 -3.10 -9.31 -9.83
N ARG A 95 -4.28 -8.82 -10.20
CA ARG A 95 -4.63 -7.39 -10.03
C ARG A 95 -4.47 -6.96 -8.59
N LEU A 96 -5.02 -7.76 -7.67
CA LEU A 96 -4.87 -7.55 -6.23
C LEU A 96 -3.39 -7.42 -5.82
N SER A 97 -2.58 -8.40 -6.18
CA SER A 97 -1.17 -8.44 -5.75
C SER A 97 -0.38 -7.26 -6.33
N ALA A 98 -0.74 -6.79 -7.53
CA ALA A 98 -0.18 -5.56 -8.10
C ALA A 98 -0.64 -4.31 -7.34
N LEU A 99 -1.93 -4.21 -6.98
CA LEU A 99 -2.45 -3.12 -6.12
C LEU A 99 -1.73 -3.06 -4.78
N ALA A 100 -1.49 -4.22 -4.16
CA ALA A 100 -0.68 -4.32 -2.93
C ALA A 100 0.77 -3.87 -3.15
N GLY A 101 1.33 -4.18 -4.33
CA GLY A 101 2.63 -3.69 -4.79
C GLY A 101 2.73 -2.17 -4.82
N PHE A 102 1.73 -1.44 -5.30
CA PHE A 102 1.79 0.03 -5.29
C PHE A 102 1.91 0.59 -3.87
N GLY A 103 1.31 -0.06 -2.87
CA GLY A 103 1.51 0.24 -1.46
C GLY A 103 1.27 1.72 -1.11
N ALA A 104 2.18 2.29 -0.31
CA ALA A 104 2.22 3.73 -0.03
C ALA A 104 2.56 4.60 -1.25
N GLY A 105 3.11 4.01 -2.32
CA GLY A 105 3.46 4.71 -3.56
C GLY A 105 2.27 5.31 -4.29
N VAL A 106 1.04 4.81 -4.05
CA VAL A 106 -0.19 5.38 -4.63
C VAL A 106 -0.36 6.86 -4.31
N ALA A 107 0.18 7.33 -3.17
CA ALA A 107 0.16 8.74 -2.77
C ALA A 107 0.85 9.68 -3.79
N GLY A 108 1.90 9.19 -4.47
CA GLY A 108 2.64 9.96 -5.48
C GLY A 108 2.23 9.67 -6.92
N VAL A 109 1.21 8.83 -7.12
CA VAL A 109 0.64 8.54 -8.43
C VAL A 109 -0.31 9.67 -8.85
N ALA A 110 -0.32 10.03 -10.13
CA ALA A 110 -1.20 11.08 -10.65
C ALA A 110 -2.69 10.83 -10.30
N PRO A 111 -3.52 11.85 -10.00
CA PRO A 111 -4.89 11.66 -9.53
C PRO A 111 -5.79 10.80 -10.43
N ALA A 112 -5.70 10.97 -11.75
CA ALA A 112 -6.46 10.17 -12.70
C ALA A 112 -6.07 8.67 -12.65
N LEU A 113 -4.81 8.38 -12.33
CA LEU A 113 -4.32 7.01 -12.15
C LEU A 113 -4.69 6.44 -10.78
N GLN A 114 -4.68 7.25 -9.72
CA GLN A 114 -5.23 6.86 -8.43
C GLN A 114 -6.70 6.42 -8.57
N GLN A 115 -7.50 7.18 -9.34
CA GLN A 115 -8.89 6.83 -9.62
C GLN A 115 -9.00 5.44 -10.27
N ARG A 116 -8.16 5.14 -11.27
CA ARG A 116 -8.15 3.83 -11.92
C ARG A 116 -7.79 2.71 -10.94
N LEU A 117 -6.80 2.90 -10.07
CA LEU A 117 -6.43 1.91 -9.04
C LEU A 117 -7.58 1.63 -8.05
N VAL A 118 -8.32 2.68 -7.67
CA VAL A 118 -9.54 2.54 -6.85
C VAL A 118 -10.64 1.82 -7.63
N ASP A 119 -10.84 2.14 -8.92
CA ASP A 119 -11.83 1.46 -9.77
C ASP A 119 -11.52 -0.04 -9.92
N ILE A 120 -10.25 -0.41 -10.07
CA ILE A 120 -9.83 -1.83 -10.07
C ILE A 120 -10.21 -2.48 -8.74
N THR A 121 -9.93 -1.81 -7.62
CA THR A 121 -10.23 -2.32 -6.27
C THR A 121 -11.73 -2.56 -6.09
N GLU A 122 -12.59 -1.62 -6.50
CA GLU A 122 -14.05 -1.78 -6.41
C GLU A 122 -14.59 -2.95 -7.25
N LYS A 123 -14.03 -3.13 -8.45
CA LYS A 123 -14.44 -4.17 -9.41
C LYS A 123 -13.97 -5.59 -9.04
N LEU A 124 -13.12 -5.76 -8.01
CA LEU A 124 -12.72 -7.09 -7.55
C LEU A 124 -13.94 -7.84 -6.99
N GLU A 125 -14.35 -8.94 -7.62
CA GLU A 125 -15.61 -9.64 -7.28
C GLU A 125 -15.66 -10.13 -5.83
N GLN A 126 -14.58 -10.74 -5.35
CA GLN A 126 -14.53 -11.35 -4.02
C GLN A 126 -14.25 -10.28 -2.93
N PRO A 127 -15.06 -10.23 -1.85
CA PRO A 127 -14.82 -9.31 -0.73
C PRO A 127 -13.44 -9.45 -0.09
N ALA A 128 -12.91 -10.67 0.01
CA ALA A 128 -11.57 -10.93 0.52
C ALA A 128 -10.49 -10.21 -0.32
N HIS A 129 -10.61 -10.25 -1.65
CA HIS A 129 -9.70 -9.54 -2.54
C HIS A 129 -9.83 -8.02 -2.38
N ARG A 130 -11.05 -7.48 -2.23
CA ARG A 130 -11.23 -6.04 -1.94
C ARG A 130 -10.52 -5.65 -0.64
N ALA A 131 -10.66 -6.44 0.41
CA ALA A 131 -10.01 -6.20 1.70
C ALA A 131 -8.48 -6.22 1.59
N GLN A 132 -7.91 -7.18 0.86
CA GLN A 132 -6.47 -7.26 0.64
C GLN A 132 -5.95 -6.09 -0.21
N ALA A 133 -6.71 -5.64 -1.21
CA ALA A 133 -6.35 -4.48 -2.03
C ALA A 133 -6.39 -3.18 -1.22
N LEU A 134 -7.42 -3.02 -0.37
CA LEU A 134 -7.49 -1.94 0.61
C LEU A 134 -6.29 -1.98 1.56
N ALA A 135 -5.91 -3.17 2.04
CA ALA A 135 -4.78 -3.31 2.93
C ALA A 135 -3.46 -2.86 2.28
N GLY A 136 -3.32 -3.09 0.97
CA GLY A 136 -2.19 -2.64 0.18
C GLY A 136 -2.16 -1.13 -0.07
N LEU A 137 -3.26 -0.57 -0.60
CA LEU A 137 -3.34 0.85 -0.95
C LEU A 137 -3.48 1.76 0.27
N GLY A 138 -3.99 1.24 1.39
CA GLY A 138 -4.35 2.01 2.57
C GLY A 138 -3.21 2.84 3.13
N ALA A 139 -1.97 2.34 3.08
CA ALA A 139 -0.81 3.05 3.60
C ALA A 139 -0.53 4.38 2.86
N GLY A 140 -0.97 4.49 1.60
CA GLY A 140 -0.82 5.70 0.78
C GLY A 140 -2.07 6.58 0.71
N VAL A 141 -3.14 6.25 1.46
CA VAL A 141 -4.43 6.94 1.35
C VAL A 141 -4.34 8.45 1.65
N ALA A 142 -3.36 8.86 2.47
CA ALA A 142 -3.13 10.26 2.83
C ALA A 142 -2.85 11.15 1.60
N GLY A 143 -2.20 10.60 0.56
CA GLY A 143 -1.91 11.31 -0.69
C GLY A 143 -2.96 11.12 -1.78
N VAL A 144 -4.06 10.44 -1.46
CA VAL A 144 -5.17 10.19 -2.39
C VAL A 144 -6.22 11.29 -2.21
N ALA A 145 -6.84 11.74 -3.31
CA ALA A 145 -7.85 12.81 -3.27
C ALA A 145 -9.04 12.46 -2.35
N PRO A 146 -9.66 13.43 -1.65
CA PRO A 146 -10.71 13.17 -0.65
C PRO A 146 -11.89 12.33 -1.17
N ALA A 147 -12.32 12.55 -2.42
CA ALA A 147 -13.40 11.76 -3.03
C ALA A 147 -13.02 10.28 -3.20
N LEU A 148 -11.76 9.98 -3.45
CA LEU A 148 -11.24 8.63 -3.54
C LEU A 148 -11.01 8.01 -2.15
N GLN A 149 -10.56 8.81 -1.16
CA GLN A 149 -10.52 8.37 0.23
C GLN A 149 -11.92 7.92 0.70
N GLN A 150 -12.95 8.72 0.41
CA GLN A 150 -14.35 8.38 0.69
C GLN A 150 -14.75 7.04 0.09
N ARG A 151 -14.37 6.77 -1.17
CA ARG A 151 -14.64 5.50 -1.84
C ARG A 151 -13.94 4.33 -1.13
N LEU A 152 -12.67 4.46 -0.79
CA LEU A 152 -11.93 3.41 -0.07
C LEU A 152 -12.56 3.08 1.31
N VAL A 153 -12.99 4.11 2.05
CA VAL A 153 -13.73 3.91 3.31
C VAL A 153 -15.09 3.24 3.06
N ASN A 154 -15.83 3.66 2.02
CA ASN A 154 -17.10 3.03 1.65
C ASN A 154 -16.94 1.54 1.28
N ILE A 155 -15.86 1.18 0.57
CA ILE A 155 -15.57 -0.24 0.26
C ILE A 155 -15.33 -1.00 1.58
N THR A 156 -14.54 -0.43 2.48
CA THR A 156 -14.22 -1.02 3.79
C THR A 156 -15.49 -1.29 4.62
N GLU A 157 -16.39 -0.31 4.69
CA GLU A 157 -17.65 -0.43 5.43
C GLU A 157 -18.56 -1.54 4.87
N LYS A 158 -18.61 -1.66 3.54
CA LYS A 158 -19.40 -2.66 2.81
C LYS A 158 -18.85 -4.09 2.89
N LEU A 159 -17.64 -4.29 3.42
CA LEU A 159 -17.11 -5.65 3.64
C LEU A 159 -17.96 -6.36 4.68
N GLU A 160 -18.60 -7.47 4.32
CA GLU A 160 -19.54 -8.17 5.21
C GLU A 160 -18.84 -8.89 6.36
N GLN A 161 -17.69 -9.51 6.08
CA GLN A 161 -16.97 -10.29 7.10
C GLN A 161 -16.10 -9.38 7.99
N PRO A 162 -16.19 -9.52 9.33
CA PRO A 162 -15.37 -8.73 10.26
C PRO A 162 -13.87 -8.87 10.03
N ALA A 163 -13.38 -10.07 9.69
CA ALA A 163 -11.98 -10.30 9.35
C ALA A 163 -11.50 -9.43 8.18
N HIS A 164 -12.32 -9.30 7.15
CA HIS A 164 -12.02 -8.47 5.98
C HIS A 164 -11.97 -6.97 6.34
N ARG A 165 -12.91 -6.49 7.17
CA ARG A 165 -12.88 -5.12 7.70
C ARG A 165 -11.60 -4.87 8.49
N ALA A 166 -11.23 -5.78 9.38
CA ALA A 166 -10.03 -5.67 10.18
C ALA A 166 -8.76 -5.61 9.33
N TRP A 167 -8.64 -6.44 8.29
CA TRP A 167 -7.50 -6.39 7.37
C TRP A 167 -7.43 -5.08 6.59
N ALA A 168 -8.56 -4.60 6.09
CA ALA A 168 -8.62 -3.31 5.41
C ALA A 168 -8.21 -2.16 6.37
N LEU A 169 -8.79 -2.11 7.57
CA LEU A 169 -8.46 -1.14 8.62
C LEU A 169 -6.97 -1.18 8.99
N ALA A 170 -6.41 -2.38 9.13
CA ALA A 170 -5.00 -2.57 9.44
C ALA A 170 -4.09 -1.92 8.39
N GLY A 171 -4.44 -2.03 7.11
CA GLY A 171 -3.63 -1.49 6.03
C GLY A 171 -3.79 0.01 5.78
N PHE A 172 -4.84 0.67 6.29
CA PHE A 172 -4.87 2.15 6.33
C PHE A 172 -3.66 2.70 7.09
N GLY A 173 -3.20 1.99 8.11
CA GLY A 173 -1.88 2.22 8.72
C GLY A 173 -1.68 3.66 9.18
N ALA A 174 -0.47 4.18 8.94
CA ALA A 174 -0.14 5.58 9.15
C ALA A 174 -0.88 6.55 8.19
N GLY A 175 -1.43 6.04 7.08
CA GLY A 175 -2.15 6.84 6.10
C GLY A 175 -3.44 7.47 6.64
N VAL A 176 -4.02 6.90 7.71
CA VAL A 176 -5.22 7.46 8.35
C VAL A 176 -5.03 8.90 8.83
N ALA A 177 -3.81 9.30 9.18
CA ALA A 177 -3.46 10.66 9.59
C ALA A 177 -3.80 11.72 8.53
N GLY A 178 -3.73 11.37 7.24
CA GLY A 178 -4.05 12.26 6.13
C GLY A 178 -5.47 12.11 5.58
N VAL A 179 -6.31 11.29 6.22
CA VAL A 179 -7.71 11.11 5.85
C VAL A 179 -8.56 12.21 6.49
N ALA A 180 -9.61 12.67 5.81
CA ALA A 180 -10.50 13.69 6.37
C ALA A 180 -11.11 13.26 7.73
N PRO A 181 -11.30 14.17 8.72
CA PRO A 181 -11.76 13.81 10.06
C PRO A 181 -13.05 12.97 10.11
N ALA A 182 -14.06 13.34 9.32
CA ALA A 182 -15.32 12.59 9.24
C ALA A 182 -15.13 11.15 8.71
N LEU A 183 -14.10 10.92 7.89
CA LEU A 183 -13.74 9.59 7.43
C LEU A 183 -12.92 8.82 8.46
N GLN A 184 -12.07 9.49 9.23
CA GLN A 184 -11.37 8.89 10.37
C GLN A 184 -12.38 8.37 11.41
N GLU A 185 -13.40 9.17 11.74
CA GLU A 185 -14.51 8.78 12.62
C GLU A 185 -15.18 7.49 12.14
N ARG A 186 -15.52 7.41 10.85
CA ARG A 186 -16.13 6.21 10.27
C ARG A 186 -15.23 4.98 10.36
N LEU A 187 -13.92 5.12 10.16
CA LEU A 187 -12.97 4.01 10.32
C LEU A 187 -12.92 3.52 11.78
N LEU A 188 -13.00 4.43 12.74
CA LEU A 188 -13.11 4.10 14.16
C LEU A 188 -14.43 3.39 14.46
N ASP A 189 -15.57 3.88 13.95
CA ASP A 189 -16.86 3.25 14.15
C ASP A 189 -16.90 1.81 13.59
N ILE A 190 -16.20 1.55 12.47
CA ILE A 190 -16.03 0.18 11.94
C ILE A 190 -15.19 -0.65 12.90
N THR A 191 -14.12 -0.08 13.47
CA THR A 191 -13.22 -0.75 14.42
C THR A 191 -13.95 -1.13 15.72
N GLU A 192 -14.80 -0.24 16.24
CA GLU A 192 -15.63 -0.48 17.44
C GLU A 192 -16.58 -1.66 17.25
N LYS A 193 -17.15 -1.80 16.05
CA LYS A 193 -18.07 -2.89 15.68
C LYS A 193 -17.38 -4.24 15.46
N LEU A 194 -16.04 -4.32 15.51
CA LEU A 194 -15.33 -5.60 15.45
C LEU A 194 -15.44 -6.28 16.81
N GLU A 195 -16.28 -7.31 16.93
CA GLU A 195 -16.51 -8.03 18.19
C GLU A 195 -15.36 -8.95 18.57
N GLU A 196 -14.73 -9.60 17.59
CA GLU A 196 -13.62 -10.52 17.81
C GLU A 196 -12.36 -9.76 18.26
N PRO A 197 -11.78 -10.08 19.43
CA PRO A 197 -10.64 -9.35 19.98
C PRO A 197 -9.43 -9.32 19.05
N ALA A 198 -9.15 -10.42 18.34
CA ALA A 198 -8.03 -10.51 17.41
C ALA A 198 -8.20 -9.56 16.21
N TYR A 199 -9.43 -9.39 15.72
CA TYR A 199 -9.74 -8.48 14.62
C TYR A 199 -9.67 -7.01 15.06
N ARG A 200 -10.18 -6.72 16.26
CA ARG A 200 -10.06 -5.38 16.85
C ARG A 200 -8.59 -5.01 17.07
N LEU A 201 -7.78 -5.94 17.61
CA LEU A 201 -6.34 -5.73 17.76
C LEU A 201 -5.66 -5.44 16.42
N ALA A 202 -5.92 -6.23 15.38
CA ALA A 202 -5.31 -6.00 14.07
C ALA A 202 -5.63 -4.61 13.49
N ALA A 203 -6.88 -4.16 13.64
CA ALA A 203 -7.29 -2.82 13.22
C ALA A 203 -6.58 -1.73 14.05
N LEU A 204 -6.51 -1.89 15.37
CA LEU A 204 -5.82 -0.96 16.27
C LEU A 204 -4.31 -0.89 16.01
N GLU A 205 -3.65 -2.01 15.69
CA GLU A 205 -2.24 -2.03 15.34
C GLU A 205 -1.95 -1.26 14.05
N GLY A 206 -2.85 -1.34 13.07
CA GLY A 206 -2.74 -0.55 11.84
C GLY A 206 -3.01 0.93 12.06
N LEU A 207 -4.22 1.27 12.52
CA LEU A 207 -4.65 2.66 12.70
C LEU A 207 -3.79 3.39 13.75
N GLY A 208 -3.31 2.67 14.77
CA GLY A 208 -2.41 3.18 15.80
C GLY A 208 -1.16 3.82 15.19
N ALA A 209 -0.63 3.28 14.09
CA ALA A 209 0.55 3.84 13.43
C ALA A 209 0.35 5.26 12.90
N GLY A 210 -0.90 5.70 12.70
CA GLY A 210 -1.26 7.06 12.27
C GLY A 210 -1.93 7.90 13.35
N VAL A 211 -2.03 7.42 14.59
CA VAL A 211 -2.79 8.06 15.66
C VAL A 211 -2.31 9.47 15.96
N ALA A 212 -1.01 9.74 15.83
CA ALA A 212 -0.44 11.06 16.09
C ALA A 212 -0.98 12.16 15.16
N GLY A 213 -1.52 11.78 14.00
CA GLY A 213 -2.11 12.70 13.02
C GLY A 213 -3.64 12.78 13.04
N VAL A 214 -4.33 12.06 13.93
CA VAL A 214 -5.79 12.20 14.10
C VAL A 214 -6.11 13.17 15.25
N ALA A 215 -7.33 13.71 15.27
CA ALA A 215 -7.74 14.67 16.31
C ALA A 215 -7.70 14.05 17.72
N PRO A 216 -7.39 14.82 18.79
CA PRO A 216 -7.24 14.29 20.15
C PRO A 216 -8.42 13.44 20.65
N ALA A 217 -9.66 13.81 20.29
CA ALA A 217 -10.84 13.03 20.64
C ALA A 217 -10.83 11.61 20.03
N LEU A 218 -10.34 11.47 18.80
CA LEU A 218 -10.20 10.17 18.14
C LEU A 218 -9.00 9.38 18.68
N GLN A 219 -7.93 10.07 19.07
CA GLN A 219 -6.80 9.43 19.77
C GLN A 219 -7.28 8.80 21.08
N GLN A 220 -8.09 9.53 21.86
CA GLN A 220 -8.66 9.03 23.10
C GLN A 220 -9.57 7.82 22.84
N ARG A 221 -10.47 7.88 21.85
CA ARG A 221 -11.32 6.74 21.47
C ARG A 221 -10.50 5.50 21.10
N LEU A 222 -9.43 5.66 20.32
CA LEU A 222 -8.52 4.56 20.00
C LEU A 222 -7.85 3.98 21.25
N ALA A 223 -7.40 4.84 22.18
CA ALA A 223 -6.82 4.41 23.44
C ALA A 223 -7.82 3.65 24.32
N ASP A 224 -9.06 4.13 24.42
CA ASP A 224 -10.13 3.45 25.17
C ASP A 224 -10.45 2.08 24.55
N LEU A 225 -10.47 1.97 23.21
CA LEU A 225 -10.63 0.69 22.52
C LEU A 225 -9.47 -0.26 22.77
N ALA A 226 -8.23 0.25 22.77
CA ALA A 226 -7.06 -0.54 23.11
C ALA A 226 -7.13 -1.03 24.56
N ASP A 227 -7.56 -0.21 25.51
CA ASP A 227 -7.70 -0.58 26.92
C ASP A 227 -8.84 -1.60 27.14
N SER A 228 -9.87 -1.57 26.29
CA SER A 228 -10.96 -2.54 26.32
C SER A 228 -10.56 -3.96 25.91
N LEU A 229 -9.36 -4.18 25.35
CA LEU A 229 -8.90 -5.51 24.95
C LEU A 229 -8.69 -6.39 26.19
N ALA A 230 -9.24 -7.61 26.13
CA ALA A 230 -9.28 -8.52 27.27
C ALA A 230 -7.87 -8.94 27.73
N MET A 231 -6.99 -9.26 26.78
CA MET A 231 -5.64 -9.76 27.07
C MET A 231 -4.67 -8.60 27.30
N PRO A 232 -3.92 -8.58 28.43
CA PRO A 232 -2.92 -7.54 28.68
C PRO A 232 -1.85 -7.43 27.58
N ALA A 233 -1.47 -8.55 26.96
CA ALA A 233 -0.54 -8.58 25.84
C ALA A 233 -1.08 -7.84 24.60
N ASP A 234 -2.38 -7.99 24.32
CA ASP A 234 -3.04 -7.33 23.20
C ASP A 234 -3.16 -5.82 23.46
N ARG A 235 -3.50 -5.41 24.70
CA ARG A 235 -3.45 -4.00 25.13
C ARG A 235 -2.08 -3.40 24.88
N ALA A 236 -1.03 -4.07 25.36
CA ALA A 236 0.35 -3.60 25.22
C ALA A 236 0.75 -3.45 23.75
N ARG A 237 0.34 -4.38 22.88
CA ARG A 237 0.57 -4.31 21.44
C ARG A 237 -0.16 -3.13 20.78
N ALA A 238 -1.44 -2.96 21.09
CA ALA A 238 -2.23 -1.85 20.56
C ALA A 238 -1.63 -0.48 20.97
N PHE A 239 -1.28 -0.31 22.25
CA PHE A 239 -0.60 0.90 22.71
C PHE A 239 0.79 1.07 22.10
N ALA A 240 1.57 0.00 21.95
CA ALA A 240 2.88 0.08 21.29
C ALA A 240 2.77 0.56 19.83
N ALA A 241 1.71 0.18 19.12
CA ALA A 241 1.45 0.66 17.77
C ALA A 241 1.10 2.16 17.71
N MET A 242 0.52 2.71 18.77
CA MET A 242 0.15 4.13 18.92
C MET A 242 1.34 5.01 19.31
N LEU A 243 2.41 4.44 19.83
CA LEU A 243 3.60 5.21 20.16
C LEU A 243 4.26 5.74 18.88
N PRO A 244 4.79 6.97 18.90
CA PRO A 244 5.60 7.46 17.81
C PRO A 244 6.77 6.51 17.62
N ARG A 245 6.88 5.90 16.43
CA ARG A 245 8.07 5.14 16.07
C ARG A 245 9.25 6.10 16.17
N ARG A 246 10.20 5.80 17.06
CA ARG A 246 11.44 6.58 17.19
C ARG A 246 12.02 6.69 15.78
N ARG A 247 11.93 7.90 15.21
CA ARG A 247 12.80 8.24 14.08
C ARG A 247 14.19 8.15 14.67
N ASP A 248 15.10 7.45 14.00
CA ASP A 248 16.50 7.49 14.38
C ASP A 248 16.95 8.96 14.45
N GLU A 249 17.00 9.48 15.67
CA GLU A 249 17.69 10.70 16.07
C GLU A 249 19.19 10.42 15.94
N GLN A 250 19.66 10.24 14.70
CA GLN A 250 21.04 10.34 14.29
C GLN A 250 21.08 11.03 12.92
N ARG A 251 20.70 12.31 12.95
CA ARG A 251 21.14 13.30 11.98
C ARG A 251 21.54 14.55 12.75
N GLU A 252 22.68 14.46 13.41
CA GLU A 252 23.58 15.60 13.63
C GLU A 252 24.94 15.22 13.06
#